data_AF-S4P8T7-F1
#
_entry.id   AF-S4P8T7-F1
#
_cell.length_a   1.000
_cell.length_b   1.000
_cell.length_c   1.000
_cell.angle_alpha   90.00
_cell.angle_beta   90.00
_cell.angle_gamma   90.00
#
_symmetry.space_group_name_H-M   'P 1'
#
loop_
_entity.id
_entity.type
_entity.pdbx_description
1 polymer ?
#
loop_
_entity_poly.entity_id
_entity_poly.type
_entity_poly.pdbx_seq_one_letter_code
_entity_poly.pdbx_strand_id
1 'polypeptide(L)'
;MLGVFQKLIASKTNDHEGFYLIQTMLYKFGESVMQPYTKQIMSLLFQRLSSSKTTKYIRGLIAFLGFFSAHYGADTLIDLVDSVQGNMFAMYVERVLVPDLQKVTGELEIKSAAVGCVKLLCDSRHFREGGLARLWTPVLQALIDLFQLPPDETTSPEDHFIQVDDLPGYQPQYAQLSCAKSNTNDPLASIDDPIRYLAESLATVSRTYPGLLPPRVSALDEPHRKTLHRYLTVYNVQLC
;
A
#
# COMPACT_ATOMS: atom_id res chain seq x y z
N MET A 1 -18.14 -16.11 3.65
CA MET A 1 -17.05 -15.14 3.90
C MET A 1 -16.89 -14.13 2.77
N LEU A 2 -16.67 -14.55 1.51
CA LEU A 2 -16.48 -13.58 0.41
C LEU A 2 -17.69 -12.65 0.17
N GLY A 3 -18.92 -13.16 0.30
CA GLY A 3 -20.12 -12.32 0.25
C GLY A 3 -20.24 -11.31 1.41
N VAL A 4 -19.64 -11.62 2.58
CA VAL A 4 -19.57 -10.67 3.70
C VAL A 4 -18.57 -9.57 3.38
N PHE A 5 -17.37 -9.95 2.92
CA PHE A 5 -16.38 -9.00 2.42
C PHE A 5 -16.95 -8.07 1.35
N GLN A 6 -17.65 -8.61 0.35
CA GLN A 6 -18.27 -7.83 -0.71
C GLN A 6 -19.25 -6.78 -0.17
N LYS A 7 -20.03 -7.12 0.85
CA LYS A 7 -20.95 -6.17 1.51
C LYS A 7 -20.19 -5.10 2.30
N LEU A 8 -19.16 -5.50 3.06
CA LEU A 8 -18.36 -4.58 3.88
C LEU A 8 -17.64 -3.56 2.99
N ILE A 9 -16.96 -4.03 1.95
CA ILE A 9 -16.15 -3.17 1.07
C ILE A 9 -17.00 -2.22 0.20
N ALA A 10 -18.25 -2.60 -0.08
CA ALA A 10 -19.20 -1.75 -0.80
C ALA A 10 -19.78 -0.62 0.09
N SER A 11 -19.71 -0.76 1.42
CA SER A 11 -20.22 0.23 2.38
C SER A 11 -19.14 1.27 2.70
N LYS A 12 -19.45 2.57 2.50
CA LYS A 12 -18.54 3.66 2.89
C LYS A 12 -18.26 3.66 4.39
N THR A 13 -19.21 3.20 5.20
CA THR A 13 -19.08 3.13 6.66
C THR A 13 -18.18 1.98 7.08
N ASN A 14 -18.34 0.81 6.45
CA ASN A 14 -17.76 -0.46 6.93
C ASN A 14 -16.58 -0.98 6.10
N ASP A 15 -16.09 -0.24 5.10
CA ASP A 15 -14.97 -0.64 4.26
C ASP A 15 -13.68 -1.03 5.03
N HIS A 16 -13.37 -0.35 6.13
CA HIS A 16 -12.26 -0.67 7.03
C HIS A 16 -12.35 -2.11 7.61
N GLU A 17 -13.55 -2.55 7.99
CA GLU A 17 -13.79 -3.94 8.42
C GLU A 17 -13.60 -4.92 7.26
N GLY A 18 -13.91 -4.51 6.03
CA GLY A 18 -13.67 -5.29 4.82
C GLY A 18 -12.17 -5.54 4.60
N PHE A 19 -11.35 -4.50 4.73
CA PHE A 19 -9.89 -4.63 4.65
C PHE A 19 -9.33 -5.50 5.77
N TYR A 20 -9.73 -5.22 7.02
CA TYR A 20 -9.29 -5.99 8.19
C TYR A 20 -9.62 -7.49 8.05
N LEU A 21 -10.83 -7.81 7.58
CA LEU A 21 -11.29 -9.18 7.36
C LEU A 21 -10.39 -9.91 6.35
N ILE A 22 -10.15 -9.33 5.18
CA ILE A 22 -9.37 -9.98 4.13
C ILE A 22 -7.89 -10.07 4.48
N GLN A 23 -7.32 -9.04 5.10
CA GLN A 23 -5.95 -9.09 5.59
C GLN A 23 -5.78 -10.22 6.62
N THR A 24 -6.73 -10.37 7.54
CA THR A 24 -6.73 -11.46 8.53
C THR A 24 -6.87 -12.82 7.85
N MET A 25 -7.76 -12.98 6.87
CA MET A 25 -7.94 -14.23 6.14
C MET A 25 -6.67 -14.62 5.37
N LEU A 26 -6.04 -13.68 4.67
CA LEU A 26 -4.77 -13.86 3.98
C LEU A 26 -3.67 -14.32 4.94
N TYR A 27 -3.52 -13.60 6.06
CA TYR A 27 -2.50 -13.90 7.05
C TYR A 27 -2.72 -15.24 7.77
N LYS A 28 -3.98 -15.60 8.09
CA LYS A 28 -4.29 -16.80 8.90
C LYS A 28 -4.47 -18.08 8.09
N PHE A 29 -5.04 -18.00 6.89
CA PHE A 29 -5.28 -19.18 6.05
C PHE A 29 -4.13 -19.47 5.09
N GLY A 30 -3.26 -18.49 4.86
CA GLY A 30 -2.11 -18.61 3.96
C GLY A 30 -2.50 -18.62 2.48
N GLU A 31 -1.48 -18.64 1.62
CA GLU A 31 -1.64 -18.51 0.18
C GLU A 31 -2.44 -19.65 -0.44
N SER A 32 -2.17 -20.91 -0.05
CA SER A 32 -2.77 -22.10 -0.67
C SER A 32 -4.29 -22.12 -0.59
N VAL A 33 -4.86 -21.63 0.51
CA VAL A 33 -6.32 -21.59 0.72
C VAL A 33 -6.93 -20.35 0.05
N MET A 34 -6.20 -19.24 0.02
CA MET A 34 -6.73 -17.96 -0.46
C MET A 34 -6.60 -17.77 -1.96
N GLN A 35 -5.64 -18.43 -2.61
CA GLN A 35 -5.33 -18.28 -4.03
C GLN A 35 -6.55 -18.30 -4.97
N PRO A 36 -7.54 -19.22 -4.82
CA PRO A 36 -8.70 -19.27 -5.70
C PRO A 36 -9.59 -18.02 -5.63
N TYR A 37 -9.50 -17.27 -4.52
CA TYR A 37 -10.36 -16.13 -4.23
C TYR A 37 -9.65 -14.78 -4.46
N THR A 38 -8.31 -14.75 -4.46
CA THR A 38 -7.53 -13.50 -4.47
C THR A 38 -7.81 -12.65 -5.70
N LYS A 39 -8.00 -13.25 -6.88
CA LYS A 39 -8.36 -12.51 -8.11
C LYS A 39 -9.71 -11.81 -7.98
N GLN A 40 -10.71 -12.50 -7.42
CA GLN A 40 -12.05 -11.92 -7.21
C GLN A 40 -12.00 -10.82 -6.16
N ILE A 41 -11.21 -10.99 -5.09
CA ILE A 41 -10.97 -9.96 -4.08
C ILE A 41 -10.38 -8.70 -4.72
N MET A 42 -9.31 -8.83 -5.52
CA MET A 42 -8.72 -7.70 -6.23
C MET A 42 -9.73 -7.04 -7.18
N SER A 43 -10.51 -7.83 -7.92
CA SER A 43 -11.55 -7.31 -8.81
C SER A 43 -12.57 -6.44 -8.06
N LEU A 44 -13.04 -6.90 -6.89
CA LEU A 44 -13.99 -6.15 -6.07
C LEU A 44 -13.38 -4.86 -5.50
N LEU A 45 -12.12 -4.91 -5.07
CA LEU A 45 -11.40 -3.74 -4.55
C LEU A 45 -11.25 -2.66 -5.63
N PHE A 46 -10.83 -3.05 -6.83
CA PHE A 46 -10.65 -2.10 -7.92
C PHE A 46 -11.98 -1.61 -8.51
N GLN A 47 -13.00 -2.47 -8.56
CA GLN A 47 -14.35 -2.03 -8.93
C GLN A 47 -14.86 -0.94 -7.98
N ARG A 48 -14.67 -1.14 -6.66
CA ARG A 48 -15.06 -0.16 -5.65
C ARG A 48 -14.27 1.15 -5.79
N LEU A 49 -12.96 1.07 -6.07
CA LEU A 49 -12.11 2.23 -6.33
C LEU A 49 -12.63 3.06 -7.52
N SER A 50 -13.13 2.40 -8.58
CA SER A 50 -13.65 3.07 -9.77
C SER A 50 -15.06 3.64 -9.57
N SER A 51 -15.92 2.95 -8.81
CA SER A 51 -17.31 3.36 -8.66
C SER A 51 -17.53 4.46 -7.62
N SER A 52 -16.74 4.44 -6.55
CA SER A 52 -17.02 5.25 -5.37
C SER A 52 -15.85 5.25 -4.36
N LYS A 53 -14.83 6.08 -4.61
CA LYS A 53 -13.63 6.18 -3.78
C LYS A 53 -13.74 7.29 -2.73
N THR A 54 -13.63 6.90 -1.47
CA THR A 54 -13.45 7.82 -0.33
C THR A 54 -11.97 7.93 0.04
N THR A 55 -11.58 8.98 0.76
CA THR A 55 -10.19 9.12 1.26
C THR A 55 -9.82 7.94 2.15
N LYS A 56 -10.75 7.54 3.04
CA LYS A 56 -10.59 6.37 3.90
C LYS A 56 -10.36 5.09 3.08
N TYR A 57 -11.14 4.90 2.03
CA TYR A 57 -11.00 3.73 1.15
C TYR A 57 -9.65 3.70 0.45
N ILE A 58 -9.19 4.84 -0.09
CA ILE A 58 -7.90 4.97 -0.77
C ILE A 58 -6.76 4.60 0.18
N ARG A 59 -6.77 5.15 1.40
CA ARG A 59 -5.77 4.83 2.43
C ARG A 59 -5.75 3.34 2.77
N GLY A 60 -6.92 2.74 2.97
CA GLY A 60 -7.06 1.31 3.23
C GLY A 60 -6.55 0.45 2.08
N LEU A 61 -6.84 0.85 0.83
CA LEU A 61 -6.37 0.14 -0.36
C LEU A 61 -4.85 0.19 -0.48
N ILE A 62 -4.23 1.35 -0.28
CA ILE A 62 -2.77 1.51 -0.35
C ILE A 62 -2.10 0.64 0.73
N ALA A 63 -2.58 0.71 1.96
CA ALA A 63 -2.05 -0.10 3.06
C ALA A 63 -2.21 -1.61 2.79
N PHE A 64 -3.38 -2.04 2.31
CA PHE A 64 -3.68 -3.43 1.98
C PHE A 64 -2.79 -3.97 0.85
N LEU A 65 -2.61 -3.21 -0.24
CA LEU A 65 -1.75 -3.61 -1.34
C LEU A 65 -0.27 -3.59 -0.92
N GLY A 66 0.11 -2.66 -0.04
CA GLY A 66 1.43 -2.64 0.58
C GLY A 66 1.71 -3.90 1.41
N PHE A 67 0.76 -4.28 2.28
CA PHE A 67 0.77 -5.54 3.02
C PHE A 67 0.88 -6.75 2.07
N PHE A 68 0.07 -6.79 1.00
CA PHE A 68 0.08 -7.90 0.05
C PHE A 68 1.45 -8.02 -0.63
N SER A 69 2.02 -6.91 -1.10
CA SER A 69 3.36 -6.86 -1.69
C SER A 69 4.44 -7.34 -0.72
N ALA A 70 4.33 -6.93 0.55
CA ALA A 70 5.28 -7.31 1.60
C ALA A 70 5.27 -8.81 1.90
N HIS A 71 4.09 -9.45 1.92
CA HIS A 71 3.93 -10.86 2.27
C HIS A 71 4.04 -11.83 1.09
N TYR A 72 3.46 -11.50 -0.05
CA TYR A 72 3.36 -12.40 -1.21
C TYR A 72 4.29 -12.00 -2.37
N GLY A 73 4.97 -10.86 -2.24
CA GLY A 73 5.91 -10.35 -3.22
C GLY A 73 5.30 -9.33 -4.18
N ALA A 74 6.15 -8.40 -4.61
CA ALA A 74 5.78 -7.30 -5.49
C ALA A 74 5.34 -7.78 -6.89
N ASP A 75 6.08 -8.70 -7.51
CA ASP A 75 5.74 -9.20 -8.85
C ASP A 75 4.42 -10.00 -8.83
N THR A 76 4.20 -10.82 -7.79
CA THR A 76 2.93 -11.53 -7.57
C THR A 76 1.75 -10.57 -7.50
N LEU A 77 1.90 -9.45 -6.78
CA LEU A 77 0.86 -8.42 -6.72
C LEU A 77 0.58 -7.83 -8.11
N ILE A 78 1.63 -7.42 -8.83
CA ILE A 78 1.51 -6.78 -10.14
C ILE A 78 0.82 -7.72 -11.12
N ASP A 79 1.32 -8.95 -11.24
CA ASP A 79 0.77 -9.97 -12.14
C ASP A 79 -0.69 -10.27 -11.81
N LEU A 80 -1.03 -10.36 -10.52
CA LEU A 80 -2.40 -10.62 -10.08
C LEU A 80 -3.35 -9.48 -10.47
N VAL A 81 -2.96 -8.23 -10.21
CA VAL A 81 -3.79 -7.05 -10.54
C VAL A 81 -3.95 -6.93 -12.05
N ASP A 82 -2.87 -7.10 -12.83
CA ASP A 82 -2.95 -7.03 -14.29
C ASP A 82 -3.72 -8.23 -14.89
N SER A 83 -3.84 -9.35 -14.17
CA SER A 83 -4.73 -10.46 -14.58
C SER A 83 -6.22 -10.12 -14.49
N VAL A 84 -6.60 -9.12 -13.67
CA VAL A 84 -7.98 -8.60 -13.60
C VAL A 84 -8.27 -7.77 -14.85
N GLN A 85 -7.37 -6.83 -15.15
CA GLN A 85 -7.39 -6.01 -16.36
C GLN A 85 -5.96 -5.58 -16.69
N GLY A 86 -5.53 -5.76 -17.95
CA GLY A 86 -4.17 -5.40 -18.35
C GLY A 86 -3.85 -3.92 -18.10
N ASN A 87 -2.64 -3.65 -17.64
CA ASN A 87 -2.13 -2.30 -17.30
C ASN A 87 -2.87 -1.63 -16.12
N MET A 88 -3.69 -2.36 -15.38
CA MET A 88 -4.40 -1.85 -14.22
C MET A 88 -3.45 -1.45 -13.10
N PHE A 89 -2.36 -2.19 -12.89
CA PHE A 89 -1.39 -1.85 -11.83
C PHE A 89 -0.66 -0.54 -12.14
N ALA A 90 -0.28 -0.30 -13.40
CA ALA A 90 0.31 0.98 -13.80
C ALA A 90 -0.62 2.16 -13.50
N MET A 91 -1.90 2.01 -13.86
CA MET A 91 -2.92 3.04 -13.59
C MET A 91 -3.12 3.27 -12.10
N TYR A 92 -3.12 2.22 -11.29
CA TYR A 92 -3.15 2.34 -9.83
C TYR A 92 -1.98 3.17 -9.30
N VAL A 93 -0.76 2.87 -9.74
CA VAL A 93 0.44 3.57 -9.27
C VAL A 93 0.36 5.06 -9.61
N GLU A 94 0.00 5.39 -10.84
CA GLU A 94 -0.07 6.78 -11.31
C GLU A 94 -1.22 7.60 -10.72
N ARG A 95 -2.39 6.97 -10.54
CA ARG A 95 -3.63 7.69 -10.22
C ARG A 95 -4.02 7.61 -8.76
N VAL A 96 -3.39 6.72 -7.98
CA VAL A 96 -3.74 6.48 -6.58
C VAL A 96 -2.49 6.41 -5.72
N LEU A 97 -1.56 5.48 -5.98
CA LEU A 97 -0.41 5.31 -5.07
C LEU A 97 0.42 6.57 -4.97
N VAL A 98 0.98 7.07 -6.07
CA VAL A 98 1.84 8.26 -6.06
C VAL A 98 1.12 9.51 -5.49
N PRO A 99 -0.09 9.89 -5.94
CA PRO A 99 -0.74 11.10 -5.45
C PRO A 99 -1.30 10.99 -4.03
N ASP A 100 -1.66 9.80 -3.54
CA ASP A 100 -2.38 9.65 -2.27
C ASP A 100 -1.57 8.90 -1.19
N LEU A 101 -0.32 8.49 -1.45
CA LEU A 101 0.50 7.78 -0.45
C LEU A 101 0.70 8.59 0.84
N GLN A 102 0.92 9.90 0.74
CA GLN A 102 1.09 10.80 1.89
C GLN A 102 -0.17 10.90 2.78
N LYS A 103 -1.35 10.49 2.27
CA LYS A 103 -2.61 10.47 3.03
C LYS A 103 -2.71 9.26 3.96
N VAL A 104 -1.87 8.24 3.75
CA VAL A 104 -1.87 7.03 4.58
C VAL A 104 -1.47 7.40 6.00
N THR A 105 -2.24 6.89 6.95
CA THR A 105 -2.24 7.30 8.34
C THR A 105 -2.60 6.09 9.19
N GLY A 106 -1.96 5.97 10.36
CA GLY A 106 -1.96 4.77 11.20
C GLY A 106 -0.60 4.06 11.12
N GLU A 107 -0.10 3.59 12.25
CA GLU A 107 1.26 3.04 12.35
C GLU A 107 1.44 1.78 11.48
N LEU A 108 0.50 0.85 11.55
CA LEU A 108 0.52 -0.40 10.77
C LEU A 108 0.26 -0.15 9.29
N GLU A 109 -0.62 0.80 8.97
CA GLU A 109 -0.96 1.18 7.61
C GLU A 109 0.21 1.85 6.90
N ILE A 110 0.86 2.83 7.56
CA ILE A 110 2.08 3.49 7.06
C ILE A 110 3.18 2.46 6.85
N LYS A 111 3.40 1.57 7.84
CA LYS A 111 4.41 0.51 7.74
C LYS A 111 4.14 -0.43 6.56
N SER A 112 2.90 -0.88 6.40
CA SER A 112 2.50 -1.77 5.29
C SER A 112 2.68 -1.11 3.93
N ALA A 113 2.23 0.14 3.78
CA ALA A 113 2.41 0.92 2.56
C ALA A 113 3.90 1.14 2.24
N ALA A 114 4.68 1.56 3.24
CA ALA A 114 6.10 1.83 3.09
C ALA A 114 6.89 0.58 2.69
N VAL A 115 6.75 -0.53 3.42
CA VAL A 115 7.43 -1.79 3.12
C VAL A 115 7.01 -2.33 1.75
N GLY A 116 5.72 -2.24 1.41
CA GLY A 116 5.22 -2.63 0.11
C GLY A 116 5.82 -1.81 -1.04
N CYS A 117 5.97 -0.49 -0.86
CA CYS A 117 6.67 0.38 -1.81
C CYS A 117 8.16 0.02 -1.93
N VAL A 118 8.86 -0.29 -0.83
CA VAL A 118 10.25 -0.75 -0.87
C VAL A 118 10.37 -2.04 -1.70
N LYS A 119 9.46 -3.00 -1.49
CA LYS A 119 9.38 -4.24 -2.28
C LYS A 119 9.15 -3.98 -3.77
N LEU A 120 8.24 -3.06 -4.11
CA LEU A 120 8.02 -2.64 -5.50
C LEU A 120 9.30 -2.04 -6.11
N LEU A 121 9.97 -1.15 -5.38
CA LEU A 121 11.15 -0.45 -5.89
C LEU A 121 12.40 -1.34 -6.01
N CYS A 122 12.55 -2.32 -5.12
CA CYS A 122 13.80 -3.09 -4.97
C CYS A 122 13.70 -4.52 -5.53
N ASP A 123 12.59 -5.21 -5.27
CA ASP A 123 12.48 -6.64 -5.54
C ASP A 123 11.77 -6.92 -6.88
N SER A 124 10.93 -6.00 -7.36
CA SER A 124 10.11 -6.23 -8.56
C SER A 124 10.91 -6.17 -9.87
N ARG A 125 10.78 -7.20 -10.71
CA ARG A 125 11.32 -7.17 -12.08
C ARG A 125 10.63 -6.12 -12.95
N HIS A 126 9.34 -5.88 -12.75
CA HIS A 126 8.57 -4.92 -13.56
C HIS A 126 8.98 -3.46 -13.30
N PHE A 127 9.41 -3.15 -12.07
CA PHE A 127 9.99 -1.84 -11.74
C PHE A 127 11.47 -1.74 -12.11
N ARG A 128 12.19 -2.87 -12.22
CA ARG A 128 13.56 -2.86 -12.77
C ARG A 128 13.55 -2.68 -14.29
N GLU A 129 12.68 -3.39 -14.99
CA GLU A 129 12.68 -3.49 -16.44
C GLU A 129 11.24 -3.40 -16.99
N GLY A 130 11.08 -2.77 -18.15
CA GLY A 130 9.78 -2.69 -18.85
C GLY A 130 8.96 -1.43 -18.52
N GLY A 131 7.64 -1.53 -18.68
CA GLY A 131 6.73 -0.38 -18.69
C GLY A 131 6.57 0.36 -17.35
N LEU A 132 6.79 -0.31 -16.21
CA LEU A 132 6.70 0.30 -14.88
C LEU A 132 8.03 0.91 -14.41
N ALA A 133 9.14 0.69 -15.12
CA ALA A 133 10.44 1.24 -14.73
C ALA A 133 10.43 2.78 -14.62
N ARG A 134 9.64 3.45 -15.46
CA ARG A 134 9.45 4.91 -15.41
C ARG A 134 8.74 5.40 -14.14
N LEU A 135 8.01 4.53 -13.45
CA LEU A 135 7.28 4.85 -12.22
C LEU A 135 8.15 4.70 -10.96
N TRP A 136 9.37 4.18 -11.10
CA TRP A 136 10.28 4.01 -9.97
C TRP A 136 10.60 5.33 -9.26
N THR A 137 10.96 6.37 -10.01
CA THR A 137 11.32 7.69 -9.46
C THR A 137 10.12 8.34 -8.75
N PRO A 138 8.92 8.44 -9.36
CA PRO A 138 7.72 8.95 -8.68
C PRO A 138 7.35 8.19 -7.40
N VAL A 139 7.44 6.86 -7.40
CA VAL A 139 7.12 6.04 -6.21
C VAL A 139 8.12 6.27 -5.09
N LEU A 140 9.42 6.40 -5.40
CA LEU A 140 10.42 6.71 -4.39
C LEU A 140 10.24 8.12 -3.81
N GLN A 141 9.87 9.11 -4.62
CA GLN A 141 9.55 10.46 -4.14
C GLN A 141 8.36 10.43 -3.18
N ALA A 142 7.26 9.80 -3.58
CA ALA A 142 6.08 9.65 -2.73
C ALA A 142 6.40 8.90 -1.41
N LEU A 143 7.27 7.89 -1.46
CA LEU A 143 7.72 7.17 -0.26
C LEU A 143 8.56 8.05 0.67
N ILE A 144 9.44 8.88 0.12
CA ILE A 144 10.21 9.85 0.91
C ILE A 144 9.27 10.90 1.54
N ASP A 145 8.28 11.38 0.78
CA ASP A 145 7.29 12.33 1.27
C ASP A 145 6.46 11.76 2.42
N LEU A 146 6.05 10.48 2.32
CA LEU A 146 5.39 9.75 3.40
C LEU A 146 6.22 9.75 4.71
N PHE A 147 7.56 9.71 4.61
CA PHE A 147 8.43 9.68 5.78
C PHE A 147 8.81 11.06 6.33
N GLN A 148 8.73 12.12 5.52
CA GLN A 148 9.27 13.44 5.88
C GLN A 148 8.22 14.51 6.08
N LEU A 149 7.14 14.44 5.32
CA LEU A 149 6.11 15.45 5.37
C LEU A 149 5.02 15.03 6.36
N PRO A 150 4.30 15.99 6.96
CA PRO A 150 3.09 15.65 7.71
C PRO A 150 2.07 14.96 6.81
N PRO A 151 1.15 14.16 7.38
CA PRO A 151 0.08 13.53 6.60
C PRO A 151 -0.72 14.55 5.80
N ASP A 152 -1.03 14.21 4.55
CA ASP A 152 -1.93 15.02 3.72
C ASP A 152 -3.39 14.78 4.18
N GLU A 153 -4.04 15.85 4.64
CA GLU A 153 -5.43 15.82 5.14
C GLU A 153 -6.47 16.13 4.06
N THR A 154 -6.07 16.31 2.79
CA THR A 154 -7.01 16.58 1.71
C THR A 154 -7.97 15.40 1.48
N THR A 155 -9.27 15.71 1.38
CA THR A 155 -10.34 14.72 1.27
C THR A 155 -10.90 14.60 -0.14
N SER A 156 -11.41 13.42 -0.48
CA SER A 156 -12.13 13.14 -1.72
C SER A 156 -13.46 13.90 -1.74
N PRO A 157 -13.89 14.44 -2.89
CA PRO A 157 -15.23 15.02 -3.02
C PRO A 157 -16.34 14.03 -2.64
N GLU A 158 -16.09 12.73 -2.82
CA GLU A 158 -17.05 11.68 -2.48
C GLU A 158 -17.27 11.46 -0.98
N ASP A 159 -16.37 11.98 -0.14
CA ASP A 159 -16.48 11.89 1.33
C ASP A 159 -17.67 12.70 1.86
N HIS A 160 -18.13 13.70 1.10
CA HIS A 160 -19.19 14.62 1.49
C HIS A 160 -20.61 14.11 1.12
N PHE A 161 -20.71 12.96 0.46
CA PHE A 161 -22.01 12.38 0.09
C PHE A 161 -22.55 11.52 1.24
N ILE A 162 -23.58 12.03 1.90
CA ILE A 162 -24.38 11.30 2.91
C ILE A 162 -25.10 10.14 2.21
N GLN A 163 -24.95 8.92 2.72
CA GLN A 163 -25.68 7.76 2.18
C GLN A 163 -27.12 7.75 2.72
N VAL A 164 -28.07 7.21 1.96
CA VAL A 164 -29.49 7.13 2.37
C VAL A 164 -29.66 6.27 3.65
N ASP A 165 -28.72 5.38 3.95
CA ASP A 165 -28.68 4.63 5.22
C ASP A 165 -28.29 5.48 6.45
N ASP A 166 -27.78 6.71 6.24
CA ASP A 166 -27.51 7.70 7.30
C ASP A 166 -28.74 8.57 7.64
N LEU A 167 -29.92 8.24 7.09
CA LEU A 167 -31.18 8.86 7.51
C LEU A 167 -31.43 8.57 9.00
N PRO A 168 -31.92 9.54 9.79
CA PRO A 168 -32.10 9.38 11.24
C PRO A 168 -33.11 8.26 11.54
N GLY A 169 -32.58 7.10 11.91
CA GLY A 169 -33.29 5.91 12.35
C GLY A 169 -32.56 5.27 13.54
N TYR A 170 -33.09 4.17 14.07
CA TYR A 170 -32.46 3.45 15.18
C TYR A 170 -31.09 2.91 14.75
N GLN A 171 -30.01 3.53 15.24
CA GLN A 171 -28.64 3.07 15.04
C GLN A 171 -28.24 2.16 16.21
N PRO A 172 -27.94 0.87 15.98
CA PRO A 172 -27.42 0.01 17.03
C PRO A 172 -26.05 0.51 17.50
N GLN A 173 -25.91 0.80 18.80
CA GLN A 173 -24.63 1.19 19.38
C GLN A 173 -23.77 -0.05 19.62
N TYR A 174 -22.61 -0.10 18.96
CA TYR A 174 -21.58 -1.10 19.26
C TYR A 174 -20.86 -0.73 20.56
N ALA A 175 -20.87 -1.63 21.54
CA ALA A 175 -20.13 -1.48 22.78
C ALA A 175 -18.92 -2.42 22.78
N GLN A 176 -17.72 -1.88 22.54
CA GLN A 176 -16.49 -2.65 22.59
C GLN A 176 -16.11 -2.98 24.03
N LEU A 177 -15.79 -4.25 24.32
CA LEU A 177 -15.31 -4.67 25.64
C LEU A 177 -13.86 -4.21 25.85
N SER A 178 -13.66 -3.19 26.69
CA SER A 178 -12.34 -2.60 26.97
C SER A 178 -11.28 -3.59 27.47
N CYS A 179 -11.71 -4.66 28.16
CA CYS A 179 -10.81 -5.66 28.77
C CYS A 179 -10.52 -6.88 27.86
N ALA A 180 -11.14 -6.96 26.68
CA ALA A 180 -10.99 -8.09 25.75
C ALA A 180 -10.49 -7.62 24.38
N LYS A 181 -9.68 -6.55 24.33
CA LYS A 181 -9.04 -6.12 23.08
C LYS A 181 -8.03 -7.19 22.66
N SER A 182 -8.30 -7.84 21.54
CA SER A 182 -7.34 -8.72 20.88
C SER A 182 -6.09 -7.92 20.54
N ASN A 183 -4.89 -8.43 20.86
CA ASN A 183 -3.66 -7.81 20.38
C ASN A 183 -3.64 -7.85 18.85
N THR A 184 -3.57 -6.67 18.23
CA THR A 184 -3.35 -6.55 16.79
C THR A 184 -1.95 -7.05 16.51
N ASN A 185 -1.82 -8.30 16.02
CA ASN A 185 -0.52 -8.83 15.61
C ASN A 185 -0.08 -8.07 14.36
N ASP A 186 1.00 -7.29 14.48
CA ASP A 186 1.69 -6.70 13.35
C ASP A 186 2.26 -7.82 12.48
N PRO A 187 1.74 -8.02 11.25
CA PRO A 187 2.23 -9.09 10.39
C PRO A 187 3.63 -8.78 9.82
N LEU A 188 4.09 -7.53 9.94
CA LEU A 188 5.41 -7.04 9.51
C LEU A 188 6.34 -6.75 10.70
N ALA A 189 6.11 -7.37 11.84
CA ALA A 189 6.89 -7.16 13.08
C ALA A 189 8.41 -7.39 12.92
N SER A 190 8.86 -8.12 11.90
CA SER A 190 10.29 -8.32 11.62
C SER A 190 11.01 -7.08 11.07
N ILE A 191 10.26 -6.05 10.65
CA ILE A 191 10.81 -4.82 10.08
C ILE A 191 10.54 -3.68 11.06
N ASP A 192 11.49 -3.30 11.89
CA ASP A 192 11.26 -2.25 12.89
C ASP A 192 11.26 -0.85 12.27
N ASP A 193 12.22 -0.57 11.40
CA ASP A 193 12.43 0.75 10.80
C ASP A 193 12.30 0.68 9.27
N PRO A 194 11.20 1.21 8.69
CA PRO A 194 11.00 1.23 7.24
C PRO A 194 12.06 2.03 6.46
N ILE A 195 12.66 3.06 7.07
CA ILE A 195 13.69 3.89 6.42
C ILE A 195 14.99 3.09 6.34
N ARG A 196 15.35 2.40 7.42
CA ARG A 196 16.46 1.45 7.42
C ARG A 196 16.25 0.35 6.37
N TYR A 197 15.05 -0.22 6.34
CA TYR A 197 14.69 -1.27 5.39
C TYR A 197 14.83 -0.80 3.93
N LEU A 198 14.41 0.43 3.63
CA LEU A 198 14.62 1.06 2.32
C LEU A 198 16.12 1.18 1.99
N ALA A 199 16.93 1.70 2.90
CA ALA A 199 18.36 1.91 2.68
C ALA A 199 19.10 0.59 2.42
N GLU A 200 18.86 -0.43 3.25
CA GLU A 200 19.48 -1.76 3.10
C GLU A 200 19.01 -2.49 1.82
N SER A 201 17.73 -2.33 1.45
CA SER A 201 17.19 -2.91 0.21
C SER A 201 17.79 -2.26 -1.03
N LEU A 202 17.92 -0.93 -1.06
CA LEU A 202 18.60 -0.22 -2.14
C LEU A 202 20.08 -0.61 -2.26
N ALA A 203 20.76 -0.82 -1.13
CA ALA A 203 22.14 -1.34 -1.11
C ALA A 203 22.24 -2.69 -1.82
N THR A 204 21.31 -3.59 -1.49
CA THR A 204 21.25 -4.95 -2.04
C THR A 204 21.02 -4.89 -3.55
N VAL A 205 20.11 -4.03 -4.01
CA VAL A 205 19.83 -3.82 -5.44
C VAL A 205 21.04 -3.25 -6.17
N SER A 206 21.72 -2.24 -5.62
CA SER A 206 22.92 -1.66 -6.24
C SER A 206 24.03 -2.71 -6.41
N ARG A 207 24.22 -3.60 -5.41
CA ARG A 207 25.19 -4.70 -5.52
C ARG A 207 24.77 -5.76 -6.54
N THR A 208 23.48 -6.07 -6.62
CA THR A 208 22.94 -7.13 -7.49
C THR A 208 22.87 -6.67 -8.95
N TYR A 209 22.55 -5.40 -9.18
CA TYR A 209 22.40 -4.78 -10.50
C TYR A 209 23.18 -3.47 -10.58
N PRO A 210 24.52 -3.53 -10.71
CA PRO A 210 25.36 -2.35 -10.84
C PRO A 210 24.93 -1.46 -12.00
N GLY A 211 24.86 -0.15 -11.78
CA GLY A 211 24.47 0.83 -12.81
C GLY A 211 22.96 1.07 -12.98
N LEU A 212 22.09 0.30 -12.31
CA LEU A 212 20.64 0.50 -12.40
C LEU A 212 20.16 1.73 -11.61
N LEU A 213 20.64 1.89 -10.37
CA LEU A 213 20.18 2.94 -9.46
C LEU A 213 20.73 4.34 -9.76
N PRO A 214 22.02 4.54 -10.13
CA PRO A 214 22.57 5.87 -10.39
C PRO A 214 21.73 6.77 -11.32
N PRO A 215 21.29 6.32 -12.52
CA PRO A 215 20.45 7.16 -13.38
C PRO A 215 19.09 7.48 -12.74
N ARG A 216 18.49 6.53 -12.01
CA ARG A 216 17.18 6.71 -11.37
C ARG A 216 17.24 7.70 -10.20
N VAL A 217 18.31 7.64 -9.41
CA VAL A 217 18.58 8.57 -8.30
C VAL A 217 18.92 9.96 -8.85
N SER A 218 19.60 10.05 -9.98
CA SER A 218 19.87 11.34 -10.65
C SER A 218 18.60 12.00 -11.19
N ALA A 219 17.58 11.21 -11.53
CA ALA A 219 16.28 11.69 -12.00
C ALA A 219 15.36 12.18 -10.87
N LEU A 220 15.71 11.96 -9.60
CA LEU A 220 14.97 12.51 -8.46
C LEU A 220 15.14 14.03 -8.40
N ASP A 221 14.10 14.70 -7.90
CA ASP A 221 14.18 16.11 -7.56
C ASP A 221 15.24 16.36 -6.45
N GLU A 222 15.86 17.54 -6.47
CA GLU A 222 16.97 17.89 -5.56
C GLU A 222 16.65 17.67 -4.05
N PRO A 223 15.45 18.01 -3.53
CA PRO A 223 15.11 17.77 -2.13
C PRO A 223 15.07 16.28 -1.77
N HIS A 224 14.45 15.46 -2.61
CA HIS A 224 14.33 14.01 -2.41
C HIS A 224 15.69 13.33 -2.51
N ARG A 225 16.53 13.73 -3.48
CA ARG A 225 17.90 13.24 -3.60
C ARG A 225 18.73 13.52 -2.35
N LYS A 226 18.68 14.73 -1.80
CA LYS A 226 19.38 15.08 -0.54
C LYS A 226 18.89 14.23 0.63
N THR A 227 17.58 14.05 0.75
CA THR A 227 16.98 13.23 1.82
C THR A 227 17.42 11.77 1.72
N LEU A 228 17.41 11.21 0.51
CA LEU A 228 17.89 9.85 0.27
C LEU A 228 19.37 9.70 0.66
N HIS A 229 20.23 10.63 0.25
CA HIS A 229 21.65 10.63 0.66
C HIS A 229 21.83 10.69 2.17
N ARG A 230 20.98 11.44 2.88
CA ARG A 230 20.99 11.46 4.35
C ARG A 230 20.64 10.10 4.93
N TYR A 231 19.58 9.43 4.44
CA TYR A 231 19.24 8.09 4.89
C TYR A 231 20.38 7.10 4.67
N LEU A 232 20.97 7.09 3.47
CA LEU A 232 22.09 6.21 3.15
C LEU A 232 23.30 6.47 4.07
N THR A 233 23.60 7.74 4.36
CA THR A 233 24.67 8.12 5.30
C THR A 233 24.37 7.65 6.73
N VAL A 234 23.15 7.84 7.22
CA VAL A 234 22.75 7.46 8.59
C VAL A 234 22.92 5.96 8.83
N TYR A 235 22.61 5.12 7.85
CA TYR A 235 22.75 3.67 7.95
C TYR A 235 24.08 3.13 7.37
N ASN A 236 25.05 4.00 7.05
CA ASN A 236 26.35 3.64 6.46
C ASN A 236 26.26 2.77 5.20
N VAL A 237 25.29 3.09 4.34
CA VAL A 237 25.06 2.42 3.06
C VAL A 237 25.67 3.22 1.91
N GLN A 238 26.40 2.54 1.03
CA GLN A 238 26.90 3.12 -0.23
C GLN A 238 26.23 2.42 -1.42
N LEU A 239 25.75 3.22 -2.38
CA LEU A 239 25.29 2.74 -3.67
C LEU A 239 26.49 2.71 -4.63
N CYS A 240 26.81 1.53 -5.13
CA CYS A 240 27.76 1.27 -6.21
C CYS A 240 27.12 1.53 -7.59
#